data_AF-A0A7D9M604-F1
#
_entry.id   AF-A0A7D9M604-F1
#
_cell.length_a   1.000
_cell.length_b   1.000
_cell.length_c   1.000
_cell.angle_alpha   90.00
_cell.angle_beta   90.00
_cell.angle_gamma   90.00
#
_symmetry.space_group_name_H-M   'P 1'
#
loop_
_entity.id
_entity.type
_entity.pdbx_description
1 polymer ?
#
loop_
_entity_poly.entity_id
_entity_poly.type
_entity_poly.pdbx_seq_one_letter_code
_entity_poly.pdbx_strand_id
1 'polypeptide(L)' 'MAVLRNSDNNKAHGPDGVTARLLTETVFQITPSLRTLFNKSLRCSILPDDWKLANVVPVHKR' A
#
# COMPACT_ATOMS: atom_id res chain seq x y z
N MET A 1 12.37 -1.86 -1.44
CA MET A 1 12.29 -2.94 -0.42
C MET A 1 12.44 -2.43 1.00
N ALA A 2 13.33 -1.47 1.26
CA ALA A 2 13.55 -0.93 2.62
C ALA A 2 12.28 -0.36 3.29
N VAL A 3 11.40 0.27 2.51
CA VAL A 3 10.16 0.89 3.03
C VAL A 3 9.20 -0.14 3.63
N LEU A 4 8.92 -1.23 2.91
CA LEU A 4 8.01 -2.28 3.40
C LEU A 4 8.60 -3.03 4.59
N ARG A 5 9.92 -3.19 4.65
CA ARG A 5 10.61 -3.94 5.71
C ARG A 5 10.69 -3.17 7.04
N ASN A 6 10.65 -1.84 6.99
CA ASN A 6 10.72 -0.97 8.17
C ASN A 6 9.34 -0.45 8.61
N SER A 7 8.26 -1.15 8.22
CA SER A 7 6.92 -0.76 8.61
C SER A 7 6.67 -1.11 10.08
N ASP A 8 6.07 -0.18 10.82
CA ASP A 8 5.70 -0.39 12.22
C ASP A 8 4.53 -1.39 12.30
N ASN A 9 4.81 -2.55 12.88
CA ASN A 9 3.87 -3.66 12.97
C ASN A 9 2.72 -3.43 13.96
N ASN A 10 2.81 -2.40 14.82
CA ASN A 10 1.75 -2.04 15.76
C ASN A 10 0.74 -1.04 15.18
N LYS A 11 0.90 -0.60 13.93
CA LYS A 11 -0.06 0.28 13.29
C LYS A 11 -1.31 -0.49 12.84
N ALA A 12 -2.45 0.19 12.90
CA ALA A 12 -3.69 -0.30 12.34
C ALA A 12 -3.55 -0.60 10.84
N HIS A 13 -4.23 -1.64 10.38
CA HIS A 13 -4.32 -1.96 8.96
C HIS A 13 -5.18 -0.92 8.22
N GLY A 14 -5.00 -0.84 6.91
CA GLY A 14 -5.85 -0.02 6.06
C GLY A 14 -7.28 -0.57 5.97
N PRO A 15 -8.17 0.10 5.21
CA PRO A 15 -9.52 -0.40 4.92
C PRO A 15 -9.53 -1.72 4.14
N ASP A 16 -8.38 -2.14 3.59
CA ASP A 16 -8.16 -3.42 2.92
C ASP A 16 -7.91 -4.61 3.87
N GLY A 17 -7.77 -4.36 5.18
CA GLY A 17 -7.50 -5.41 6.17
C GLY A 17 -6.06 -5.93 6.16
N VAL A 18 -5.17 -5.37 5.34
CA VAL A 18 -3.80 -5.85 5.19
C VAL A 18 -2.92 -5.27 6.29
N THR A 19 -2.37 -6.13 7.15
CA THR A 19 -1.52 -5.71 8.26
C THR A 19 -0.08 -5.42 7.81
N ALA A 20 0.59 -4.48 8.49
CA ALA A 20 2.02 -4.21 8.27
C ALA A 20 2.89 -5.46 8.48
N ARG A 21 2.51 -6.33 9.42
CA ARG A 21 3.16 -7.62 9.66
C ARG A 21 3.07 -8.54 8.44
N LEU A 22 1.89 -8.66 7.82
CA LEU A 22 1.73 -9.47 6.61
C LEU A 22 2.61 -8.94 5.47
N LEU A 23 2.68 -7.62 5.30
CA LEU A 23 3.50 -6.99 4.26
C LEU A 23 5.00 -7.21 4.48
N THR A 24 5.47 -7.15 5.73
CA THR A 24 6.88 -7.39 6.07
C THR A 24 7.27 -8.86 5.87
N GLU A 25 6.43 -9.80 6.28
CA GLU A 25 6.66 -11.25 6.13
C GLU A 25 6.60 -11.71 4.67
N THR A 26 5.71 -11.13 3.86
CA THR A 26 5.51 -11.52 2.45
C THR A 26 6.25 -10.63 1.45
N VAL A 27 7.10 -9.71 1.91
CA VAL A 27 7.72 -8.65 1.09
C VAL A 27 8.38 -9.18 -0.18
N PHE A 28 9.09 -10.31 -0.11
CA PHE A 28 9.79 -10.88 -1.26
C PHE A 28 8.83 -11.46 -2.31
N GLN A 29 7.67 -11.94 -1.89
CA GLN A 29 6.67 -12.55 -2.77
C GLN A 29 5.81 -11.50 -3.47
N ILE A 30 5.43 -10.43 -2.76
CA ILE A 30 4.57 -9.37 -3.32
C ILE A 30 5.35 -8.36 -4.18
N THR A 31 6.64 -8.23 -3.92
CA THR A 31 7.54 -7.26 -4.56
C THR A 31 7.53 -7.32 -6.09
N PRO A 32 7.67 -8.48 -6.75
CA PRO A 32 7.68 -8.56 -8.22
C PRO A 32 6.36 -8.08 -8.84
N SER A 33 5.24 -8.43 -8.22
CA SER A 33 3.90 -8.02 -8.65
C SER A 33 3.72 -6.51 -8.52
N LEU A 34 4.05 -5.94 -7.36
CA LEU A 34 4.00 -4.49 -7.12
C LEU A 34 4.91 -3.73 -8.08
N ARG A 35 6.15 -4.20 -8.27
CA ARG A 35 7.10 -3.60 -9.22
C ARG A 35 6.52 -3.55 -10.63
N THR A 36 5.93 -4.65 -11.09
CA THR A 36 5.33 -4.75 -12.42
C THR A 36 4.16 -3.79 -12.57
N LEU A 37 3.27 -3.74 -11.56
CA LEU A 37 2.11 -2.86 -11.55
C LEU A 37 2.52 -1.38 -11.62
N PHE A 38 3.42 -0.94 -10.73
CA PHE A 38 3.88 0.45 -10.71
C PHE A 38 4.62 0.83 -12.00
N ASN A 39 5.52 -0.02 -12.49
CA ASN A 39 6.23 0.25 -13.74
C ASN A 39 5.27 0.37 -14.94
N LYS A 40 4.22 -0.46 -14.99
CA LYS A 40 3.18 -0.37 -16.02
C LYS A 40 2.41 0.94 -15.90
N SER A 41 1.98 1.30 -14.70
CA SER A 41 1.27 2.55 -14.42
C SER A 41 2.09 3.79 -14.82
N LEU A 42 3.37 3.83 -14.43
CA LEU A 42 4.29 4.92 -14.78
C LEU A 42 4.51 5.03 -16.29
N ARG A 43 4.73 3.90 -16.98
CA ARG A 43 4.93 3.87 -18.43
C ARG A 43 3.70 4.29 -19.23
N CYS A 44 2.51 3.91 -18.77
CA CYS A 44 1.26 4.25 -19.43
C CYS A 44 0.71 5.61 -18.99
N SER A 45 1.29 6.23 -17.96
CA SER A 45 0.76 7.43 -17.30
C SER A 45 -0.70 7.27 -16.86
N ILE A 46 -1.10 6.05 -16.47
CA ILE A 46 -2.45 5.70 -16.04
C ILE A 46 -2.40 5.06 -14.66
N LEU A 47 -3.19 5.58 -13.73
CA LEU A 47 -3.41 5.00 -12.42
C LEU A 47 -4.75 4.23 -12.40
N PRO A 48 -4.86 3.12 -11.65
CA PRO A 48 -6.13 2.46 -11.39
C PRO A 48 -7.18 3.44 -10.85
N ASP A 49 -8.44 3.24 -11.20
CA ASP A 49 -9.53 4.11 -10.73
C ASP A 49 -9.65 4.12 -9.22
N ASP A 50 -9.52 2.96 -8.58
CA ASP A 50 -9.55 2.81 -7.12
C ASP A 50 -8.47 3.63 -6.41
N TRP A 51 -7.31 3.83 -7.04
CA TRP A 51 -6.21 4.61 -6.45
C TRP A 51 -6.47 6.12 -6.49
N LYS A 52 -7.42 6.56 -7.33
CA LYS A 52 -7.83 7.96 -7.43
C LYS A 52 -8.95 8.30 -6.43
N LEU A 53 -9.57 7.29 -5.82
CA LEU A 53 -10.61 7.48 -4.82
C LEU A 53 -10.00 7.75 -3.43
N ALA A 54 -10.50 8.78 -2.75
CA ALA A 54 -10.09 9.10 -1.40
C ALA A 54 -11.11 8.56 -0.39
N ASN A 55 -10.66 7.76 0.58
CA ASN A 55 -11.47 7.38 1.73
C ASN A 55 -11.40 8.48 2.80
N VAL A 56 -12.39 9.39 2.82
CA VAL A 56 -12.40 10.55 3.72
C VAL A 56 -13.19 10.22 4.98
N VAL A 57 -12.52 10.23 6.13
CA VAL A 57 -13.14 10.07 7.45
C VAL A 57 -12.99 11.38 8.23
N PRO A 58 -14.09 12.03 8.68
CA PRO A 58 -14.00 13.22 9.51
C PRO A 58 -13.27 12.92 10.83
N VAL A 59 -12.20 13.66 11.12
CA VAL A 59 -11.49 13.58 12.40
C VAL A 59 -11.81 14.83 13.20
N HIS A 60 -12.49 14.65 14.33
CA HIS A 60 -12.72 15.75 15.26
C HIS A 60 -11.42 16.06 16.02
N LYS A 61 -10.84 17.23 15.77
CA LYS A 61 -9.74 17.76 16.58
C LYS A 61 -10.31 18.27 17.90
N ARG A 62 -9.73 17.83 19.01
CA ARG A 62 -10.02 18.38 20.34
C ARG A 62 -9.51 19.80 20.48
#